data_AF-A0A9E5YZ63-F1
#
_entry.id   AF-A0A9E5YZ63-F1
#
_cell.length_a   1.000
_cell.length_b   1.000
_cell.length_c   1.000
_cell.angle_alpha   90.00
_cell.angle_beta   90.00
_cell.angle_gamma   90.00
#
_symmetry.space_group_name_H-M   'P 1'
#
loop_
_entity.id
_entity.type
_entity.pdbx_description
1 polymer ?
#
loop_
_entity_poly.entity_id
_entity_poly.type
_entity_poly.pdbx_seq_one_letter_code
_entity_poly.pdbx_strand_id
1 'polypeptide(L)'
;METIETAFDEQVAPLLKQIDEISNNFYTIYGHDALKLKLGNYNADDESFSITVASNNIERDIYPQGRMIFVSKVSGQAKNKGIRKGDILISYNNIPVKPGVDWNKLKQTVITNSVEMVIDRNGILMKFILQKGEIGLRETYIADYVNNLNPNQFIVNGELQVPRAEARSFKQNYLNGFITAELIVKPISHSMSLVTSAIIVDESNDNRYNLFKSRFVYMGNRLIYDTDNNVFWLTFYPKKLNWDGVNKYVNNFNYKGIKGWEISTFNQIKSVKEKNNFNFGSRYFYTSTLDKRNRRIQYQPSSRYTDADDSDREYFLLHNSMQHKKNEINIFMNRFFELNEDLVFDAENKLIWFIKPITKKKYTYLESEKFIKEFNYQNLKGWRLPTYEEFKSLYDYSIPGISSIFDFGDRYFYTSTLDSRNRRIQYRPSSRYTDADDSDREYVVGVM
;
A
#
# COMPACT_ATOMS: atom_id res chain seq x y z
N MET A 1 -7.60 33.60 -15.72
CA MET A 1 -6.68 32.43 -15.66
C MET A 1 -5.54 32.71 -14.70
N GLU A 2 -4.88 33.89 -14.77
CA GLU A 2 -3.80 34.30 -13.86
C GLU A 2 -4.07 34.11 -12.35
N THR A 3 -5.31 34.29 -11.88
CA THR A 3 -5.63 34.18 -10.44
C THR A 3 -5.76 32.75 -9.93
N ILE A 4 -5.97 31.76 -10.80
CA ILE A 4 -6.14 30.34 -10.40
C ILE A 4 -4.78 29.65 -10.33
N GLU A 5 -3.89 29.90 -11.31
CA GLU A 5 -2.52 29.38 -11.29
C GLU A 5 -1.76 29.89 -10.05
N THR A 6 -1.93 31.17 -9.70
CA THR A 6 -1.27 31.75 -8.52
C THR A 6 -1.69 31.08 -7.20
N ALA A 7 -2.97 30.78 -7.02
CA ALA A 7 -3.46 30.15 -5.79
C ALA A 7 -3.03 28.68 -5.66
N PHE A 8 -2.94 27.96 -6.78
CA PHE A 8 -2.41 26.60 -6.81
C PHE A 8 -0.93 26.57 -6.45
N ASP A 9 -0.12 27.41 -7.10
CA ASP A 9 1.32 27.44 -6.87
C ASP A 9 1.66 27.86 -5.44
N GLU A 10 0.92 28.81 -4.86
CA GLU A 10 1.15 29.24 -3.47
C GLU A 10 0.81 28.17 -2.43
N GLN A 11 -0.21 27.34 -2.68
CA GLN A 11 -0.74 26.41 -1.68
C GLN A 11 -0.22 24.98 -1.85
N VAL A 12 -0.05 24.53 -3.08
CA VAL A 12 0.30 23.13 -3.41
C VAL A 12 1.81 22.97 -3.54
N ALA A 13 2.53 23.92 -4.14
CA ALA A 13 3.97 23.78 -4.37
C ALA A 13 4.80 23.56 -3.09
N PRO A 14 4.52 24.23 -1.95
CA PRO A 14 5.22 23.95 -0.70
C PRO A 14 5.03 22.51 -0.22
N LEU A 15 3.83 21.95 -0.38
CA LEU A 15 3.54 20.56 -0.03
C LEU A 15 4.31 19.59 -0.94
N LEU A 16 4.34 19.85 -2.26
CA LEU A 16 5.09 19.01 -3.21
C LEU A 16 6.58 19.01 -2.88
N LYS A 17 7.13 20.17 -2.52
CA LYS A 17 8.52 20.31 -2.09
C LYS A 17 8.81 19.52 -0.81
N GLN A 18 7.95 19.59 0.20
CA GLN A 18 8.11 18.79 1.43
C GLN A 18 8.05 17.29 1.16
N ILE A 19 7.14 16.83 0.29
CA ILE A 19 7.05 15.43 -0.11
C ILE A 19 8.34 15.00 -0.82
N ASP A 20 8.88 15.82 -1.72
CA ASP A 20 10.13 15.55 -2.42
C ASP A 20 11.31 15.45 -1.44
N GLU A 21 11.44 16.40 -0.52
CA GLU A 21 12.45 16.38 0.55
C GLU A 21 12.36 15.11 1.40
N ILE A 22 11.15 14.71 1.84
CA ILE A 22 10.93 13.48 2.63
C ILE A 22 11.31 12.23 1.81
N SER A 23 10.97 12.19 0.53
CA SER A 23 11.21 11.01 -0.33
C SER A 23 12.70 10.79 -0.66
N ASN A 24 13.49 11.86 -0.62
CA ASN A 24 14.92 11.80 -0.88
C ASN A 24 15.75 11.48 0.37
N ASN A 25 15.15 11.53 1.56
CA ASN A 25 15.81 11.22 2.81
C ASN A 25 15.83 9.70 3.11
N PHE A 26 16.96 9.24 3.63
CA PHE A 26 17.10 7.89 4.17
C PHE A 26 16.84 7.93 5.68
N TYR A 27 16.15 6.91 6.18
CA TYR A 27 15.86 6.76 7.60
C TYR A 27 16.54 5.51 8.13
N THR A 28 17.30 5.66 9.20
CA THR A 28 17.92 4.54 9.90
C THR A 28 17.03 4.10 11.05
N ILE A 29 16.72 2.80 11.11
CA ILE A 29 15.94 2.17 12.17
C ILE A 29 16.87 1.20 12.88
N TYR A 30 17.07 1.39 14.18
CA TYR A 30 18.06 0.63 14.94
C TYR A 30 17.49 0.15 16.27
N GLY A 31 17.97 -1.02 16.72
CA GLY A 31 17.81 -1.50 18.09
C GLY A 31 16.60 -2.41 18.34
N HIS A 32 16.63 -3.09 19.50
CA HIS A 32 15.66 -4.12 19.91
C HIS A 32 14.22 -3.62 20.09
N ASP A 33 14.05 -2.35 20.46
CA ASP A 33 12.73 -1.76 20.67
C ASP A 33 12.03 -1.50 19.34
N ALA A 34 12.80 -1.15 18.30
CA ALA A 34 12.29 -0.86 16.97
C ALA A 34 12.25 -2.09 16.06
N LEU A 35 13.06 -3.12 16.31
CA LEU A 35 13.21 -4.28 15.43
C LEU A 35 13.15 -5.60 16.21
N LYS A 36 12.42 -6.58 15.65
CA LYS A 36 12.41 -7.98 16.07
C LYS A 36 13.29 -8.81 15.16
N LEU A 37 14.18 -9.59 15.76
CA LEU A 37 15.02 -10.55 15.06
C LEU A 37 14.55 -11.97 15.36
N LYS A 38 14.38 -12.78 14.33
CA LYS A 38 14.16 -14.22 14.45
C LYS A 38 15.27 -14.96 13.72
N LEU A 39 16.12 -15.63 14.48
CA LEU A 39 17.17 -16.50 13.96
C LEU A 39 16.62 -17.90 13.71
N GLY A 40 16.87 -18.45 12.54
CA GLY A 40 16.53 -19.81 12.15
C GLY A 40 17.66 -20.81 12.44
N ASN A 41 17.60 -21.97 11.80
CA ASN A 41 18.63 -22.99 11.94
C ASN A 41 19.88 -22.63 11.13
N TYR A 42 21.03 -23.08 11.62
CA TYR A 42 22.30 -22.97 10.91
C TYR A 42 22.35 -24.03 9.79
N ASN A 43 22.64 -23.61 8.57
CA ASN A 43 22.97 -24.47 7.44
C ASN A 43 24.50 -24.63 7.38
N ALA A 44 24.99 -25.85 7.62
CA ALA A 44 26.42 -26.13 7.64
C ALA A 44 27.04 -26.16 6.24
N ASP A 45 26.25 -26.44 5.20
CA ASP A 45 26.74 -26.53 3.82
C ASP A 45 26.96 -25.13 3.23
N ASP A 46 26.09 -24.18 3.58
CA ASP A 46 26.13 -22.80 3.11
C ASP A 46 26.76 -21.81 4.11
N GLU A 47 27.26 -22.33 5.25
CA GLU A 47 27.75 -21.56 6.40
C GLU A 47 26.88 -20.34 6.75
N SER A 48 25.56 -20.57 6.89
CA SER A 48 24.59 -19.49 7.06
C SER A 48 23.54 -19.75 8.14
N PHE A 49 22.98 -18.67 8.67
CA PHE A 49 21.69 -18.71 9.38
C PHE A 49 20.60 -18.07 8.52
N SER A 50 19.45 -18.72 8.41
CA SER A 50 18.24 -18.00 8.01
C SER A 50 17.89 -16.97 9.08
N ILE A 51 17.63 -15.73 8.70
CA ILE A 51 17.26 -14.69 9.66
C ILE A 51 16.16 -13.79 9.10
N THR A 52 15.25 -13.42 9.99
CA THR A 52 14.19 -12.45 9.74
C THR A 52 14.42 -11.23 10.63
N VAL A 53 14.48 -10.06 10.02
CA VAL A 53 14.39 -8.77 10.71
C VAL A 53 13.04 -8.17 10.38
N ALA A 54 12.25 -7.87 11.40
CA ALA A 54 10.95 -7.23 11.24
C ALA A 54 10.90 -5.96 12.09
N SER A 55 10.43 -4.85 11.53
CA SER A 55 10.18 -3.67 12.35
C SER A 55 9.02 -3.94 13.32
N ASN A 56 9.22 -3.68 14.61
CA ASN A 56 8.12 -3.45 15.53
C ASN A 56 7.36 -2.24 15.01
N ASN A 57 6.03 -2.40 14.79
CA ASN A 57 5.10 -1.38 14.28
C ASN A 57 5.73 0.01 14.24
N ILE A 58 6.27 0.41 13.09
CA ILE A 58 6.67 1.79 12.89
C ILE A 58 5.36 2.53 12.76
N GLU A 59 4.81 2.93 13.90
CA GLU A 59 3.87 4.04 13.95
C GLU A 59 4.63 5.20 13.33
N ARG A 60 4.37 5.48 12.04
CA ARG A 60 4.90 6.68 11.40
C ARG A 60 4.43 7.86 12.25
N ASP A 61 5.37 8.61 12.81
CA ASP A 61 5.12 9.98 13.24
C ASP A 61 5.20 10.89 12.01
N ILE A 62 4.21 10.81 11.13
CA ILE A 62 3.94 11.84 10.12
C ILE A 62 2.42 11.95 9.98
N TYR A 63 1.80 12.49 11.03
CA TYR A 63 0.63 13.38 11.09
C TYR A 63 0.11 13.34 12.53
N PRO A 64 -0.10 14.49 13.18
CA PRO A 64 -0.33 14.54 14.62
C PRO A 64 -1.80 14.28 14.94
N GLN A 65 -2.24 13.02 14.99
CA GLN A 65 -3.45 12.64 15.74
C GLN A 65 -3.26 11.28 16.42
N GLY A 66 -3.58 11.23 17.72
CA GLY A 66 -3.21 10.17 18.66
C GLY A 66 -3.48 8.74 18.18
N ARG A 67 -2.44 7.91 18.31
CA ARG A 67 -2.41 6.47 18.02
C ARG A 67 -3.57 5.72 18.70
N MET A 68 -4.37 5.04 17.87
CA MET A 68 -5.58 4.29 18.23
C MET A 68 -5.28 2.79 18.48
N ILE A 69 -5.95 2.17 19.44
CA ILE A 69 -5.77 0.74 19.75
C ILE A 69 -6.84 -0.09 19.04
N PHE A 70 -6.45 -0.83 18.01
CA PHE A 70 -7.38 -1.65 17.25
C PHE A 70 -7.65 -3.01 17.92
N VAL A 71 -8.92 -3.42 17.92
CA VAL A 71 -9.38 -4.74 18.32
C VAL A 71 -8.99 -5.74 17.22
N SER A 72 -7.88 -6.44 17.43
CA SER A 72 -7.32 -7.39 16.45
C SER A 72 -8.02 -8.75 16.43
N LYS A 73 -8.68 -9.11 17.55
CA LYS A 73 -9.41 -10.36 17.71
C LYS A 73 -10.59 -10.19 18.67
N VAL A 74 -11.72 -10.83 18.36
CA VAL A 74 -12.91 -10.83 19.21
C VAL A 74 -13.40 -12.25 19.43
N SER A 75 -13.59 -12.63 20.69
CA SER A 75 -14.14 -13.93 21.10
C SER A 75 -15.02 -13.76 22.34
N GLY A 76 -15.76 -14.80 22.70
CA GLY A 76 -16.60 -14.85 23.90
C GLY A 76 -17.61 -13.70 23.98
N GLN A 77 -17.76 -13.14 25.17
CA GLN A 77 -18.76 -12.11 25.46
C GLN A 77 -18.58 -10.83 24.64
N ALA A 78 -17.34 -10.46 24.29
CA ALA A 78 -17.08 -9.29 23.44
C ALA A 78 -17.74 -9.44 22.06
N LYS A 79 -17.70 -10.65 21.48
CA LYS A 79 -18.38 -10.96 20.21
C LYS A 79 -19.90 -10.91 20.37
N ASN A 80 -20.43 -11.48 21.45
CA ASN A 80 -21.87 -11.51 21.73
C ASN A 80 -22.45 -10.12 22.00
N LYS A 81 -21.64 -9.21 22.54
CA LYS A 81 -22.01 -7.81 22.75
C LYS A 81 -21.87 -6.96 21.49
N GLY A 82 -21.38 -7.51 20.38
CA GLY A 82 -21.35 -6.84 19.09
C GLY A 82 -20.06 -6.08 18.80
N ILE A 83 -18.98 -6.35 19.53
CA ILE A 83 -17.63 -5.84 19.23
C ILE A 83 -17.08 -6.63 18.02
N ARG A 84 -16.38 -5.94 17.12
CA ARG A 84 -15.89 -6.46 15.85
C ARG A 84 -14.38 -6.28 15.74
N LYS A 85 -13.75 -7.16 14.96
CA LYS A 85 -12.36 -6.96 14.54
C LYS A 85 -12.28 -5.64 13.76
N GLY A 86 -11.31 -4.80 14.11
CA GLY A 86 -11.11 -3.49 13.50
C GLY A 86 -11.74 -2.31 14.27
N ASP A 87 -12.54 -2.56 15.31
CA ASP A 87 -12.97 -1.50 16.23
C ASP A 87 -11.77 -0.87 16.93
N ILE A 88 -11.86 0.40 17.31
CA ILE A 88 -10.80 1.13 18.02
C ILE A 88 -11.19 1.27 19.49
N LEU A 89 -10.39 0.79 20.42
CA LEU A 89 -10.61 0.98 21.86
C LEU A 89 -10.11 2.36 22.32
N ILE A 90 -11.04 3.16 22.82
CA ILE A 90 -10.81 4.52 23.31
C ILE A 90 -10.57 4.53 24.82
N SER A 91 -11.38 3.81 25.59
CA SER A 91 -11.23 3.70 27.04
C SER A 91 -11.63 2.33 27.57
N TYR A 92 -11.05 1.97 28.71
CA TYR A 92 -11.31 0.74 29.45
C TYR A 92 -11.53 1.10 30.92
N ASN A 93 -12.75 0.92 31.42
CA ASN A 93 -13.21 1.40 32.74
C ASN A 93 -12.92 2.89 32.98
N ASN A 94 -13.28 3.74 32.02
CA ASN A 94 -13.02 5.19 32.04
C ASN A 94 -11.53 5.57 32.04
N ILE A 95 -10.62 4.62 31.95
CA ILE A 95 -9.18 4.89 31.75
C ILE A 95 -8.94 4.97 30.25
N PRO A 96 -8.51 6.13 29.71
CA PRO A 96 -8.16 6.25 28.30
C PRO A 96 -7.07 5.25 27.94
N VAL A 97 -7.31 4.44 26.91
CA VAL A 97 -6.32 3.44 26.47
C VAL A 97 -5.38 4.12 25.49
N LYS A 98 -4.11 4.25 25.88
CA LYS A 98 -3.05 4.86 25.08
C LYS A 98 -2.06 3.78 24.61
N PRO A 99 -1.32 4.00 23.52
CA PRO A 99 -0.23 3.10 23.14
C PRO A 99 0.73 2.85 24.31
N GLY A 100 1.20 1.60 24.42
CA GLY A 100 2.08 1.20 25.52
C GLY A 100 1.36 0.96 26.86
N VAL A 101 0.02 0.96 26.90
CA VAL A 101 -0.68 0.58 28.13
C VAL A 101 -0.31 -0.85 28.53
N ASP A 102 0.09 -1.02 29.80
CA ASP A 102 0.27 -2.35 30.36
C ASP A 102 -1.11 -2.97 30.60
N TRP A 103 -1.50 -3.85 29.68
CA TRP A 103 -2.78 -4.55 29.73
C TRP A 103 -2.96 -5.41 30.98
N ASN A 104 -1.89 -5.97 31.53
CA ASN A 104 -1.99 -6.79 32.73
C ASN A 104 -2.28 -5.88 33.93
N LYS A 105 -1.58 -4.74 34.03
CA LYS A 105 -1.85 -3.72 35.04
C LYS A 105 -3.25 -3.11 34.90
N LEU A 106 -3.67 -2.80 33.68
CA LEU A 106 -5.00 -2.25 33.39
C LEU A 106 -6.13 -3.23 33.73
N LYS A 107 -5.94 -4.53 33.45
CA LYS A 107 -6.88 -5.57 33.88
C LYS A 107 -6.90 -5.75 35.40
N GLN A 108 -5.75 -5.58 36.06
CA GLN A 108 -5.64 -5.63 37.53
C GLN A 108 -6.30 -4.43 38.20
N THR A 109 -6.37 -3.26 37.56
CA THR A 109 -7.12 -2.09 38.08
C THR A 109 -8.64 -2.29 38.09
N VAL A 110 -9.15 -3.38 37.51
CA VAL A 110 -10.57 -3.70 37.51
C VAL A 110 -10.95 -4.63 38.66
N ILE A 111 -11.40 -4.01 39.74
CA ILE A 111 -11.92 -4.68 40.94
C ILE A 111 -13.40 -5.08 40.76
N THR A 112 -14.09 -4.58 39.74
CA THR A 112 -15.53 -4.78 39.51
C THR A 112 -15.85 -6.07 38.74
N ASN A 113 -17.06 -6.61 38.95
CA ASN A 113 -17.61 -7.77 38.22
C ASN A 113 -17.93 -7.47 36.76
N SER A 114 -17.86 -6.19 36.35
CA SER A 114 -18.04 -5.75 34.98
C SER A 114 -16.92 -4.81 34.52
N VAL A 115 -16.69 -4.82 33.21
CA VAL A 115 -15.76 -3.95 32.51
C VAL A 115 -16.56 -3.12 31.52
N GLU A 116 -16.44 -1.81 31.60
CA GLU A 116 -16.91 -0.89 30.58
C GLU A 116 -15.80 -0.64 29.55
N MET A 117 -16.15 -0.66 28.27
CA MET A 117 -15.26 -0.30 27.18
C MET A 117 -15.95 0.71 26.28
N VAL A 118 -15.24 1.78 25.93
CA VAL A 118 -15.68 2.71 24.88
C VAL A 118 -14.85 2.42 23.65
N ILE A 119 -15.51 2.08 22.56
CA ILE A 119 -14.87 1.85 21.26
C ILE A 119 -15.39 2.86 20.23
N ASP A 120 -14.54 3.21 19.27
CA ASP A 120 -14.90 3.90 18.05
C ASP A 120 -15.03 2.88 16.92
N ARG A 121 -16.16 2.91 16.22
CA ARG A 121 -16.36 2.21 14.95
C ARG A 121 -16.76 3.22 13.89
N ASN A 122 -15.83 3.52 12.98
CA ASN A 122 -16.04 4.43 11.85
C ASN A 122 -16.53 5.83 12.28
N GLY A 123 -15.96 6.38 13.35
CA GLY A 123 -16.30 7.70 13.90
C GLY A 123 -17.47 7.70 14.88
N ILE A 124 -18.04 6.53 15.20
CA ILE A 124 -19.16 6.39 16.14
C ILE A 124 -18.65 5.78 17.44
N LEU A 125 -18.72 6.56 18.53
CA LEU A 125 -18.42 6.09 19.87
C LEU A 125 -19.54 5.19 20.40
N MET A 126 -19.18 3.99 20.80
CA MET A 126 -20.08 2.98 21.34
C MET A 126 -19.55 2.44 22.66
N LYS A 127 -20.45 2.23 23.60
CA LYS A 127 -20.13 1.78 24.96
C LYS A 127 -20.61 0.34 25.17
N PHE A 128 -19.71 -0.52 25.63
CA PHE A 128 -19.96 -1.94 25.89
C PHE A 128 -19.66 -2.26 27.35
N ILE A 129 -20.49 -3.12 27.94
CA ILE A 129 -20.29 -3.62 29.30
C ILE A 129 -20.12 -5.15 29.22
N LEU A 130 -18.95 -5.63 29.62
CA LEU A 130 -18.57 -7.04 29.74
C LEU A 130 -18.62 -7.47 31.22
N GLN A 131 -18.80 -8.76 31.52
CA GLN A 131 -18.83 -9.35 32.85
C GLN A 131 -17.63 -10.29 33.06
N LYS A 132 -17.05 -10.28 34.27
CA LYS A 132 -15.83 -11.03 34.64
C LYS A 132 -16.19 -12.49 34.98
N GLY A 133 -15.69 -13.47 34.21
CA GLY A 133 -15.87 -14.91 34.51
C GLY A 133 -15.75 -15.92 33.36
N GLU A 134 -15.77 -15.51 32.08
CA GLU A 134 -15.94 -16.45 30.94
C GLU A 134 -14.86 -16.34 29.84
N ILE A 135 -13.64 -15.91 30.15
CA ILE A 135 -12.56 -15.75 29.14
C ILE A 135 -11.57 -16.92 29.27
N GLY A 136 -11.72 -17.92 28.39
CA GLY A 136 -10.93 -19.16 28.41
C GLY A 136 -9.47 -19.04 27.94
N LEU A 137 -8.64 -19.96 28.45
CA LEU A 137 -7.16 -19.99 28.41
C LEU A 137 -6.51 -20.69 27.19
N ARG A 138 -7.19 -20.93 26.06
CA ARG A 138 -6.67 -21.83 25.02
C ARG A 138 -6.63 -21.22 23.63
N GLU A 139 -5.45 -20.80 23.16
CA GLU A 139 -5.17 -20.66 21.72
C GLU A 139 -3.71 -21.01 21.38
N THR A 140 -3.50 -21.77 20.30
CA THR A 140 -2.21 -22.40 19.90
C THR A 140 -1.83 -22.13 18.43
N TYR A 141 -0.51 -21.94 18.22
CA TYR A 141 0.46 -22.26 17.13
C TYR A 141 0.42 -21.72 15.66
N ILE A 142 1.39 -20.82 15.38
CA ILE A 142 2.55 -20.81 14.43
C ILE A 142 2.41 -20.82 12.88
N ALA A 143 1.27 -21.07 12.23
CA ALA A 143 1.25 -21.08 10.74
C ALA A 143 1.06 -19.70 10.04
N ASP A 144 0.81 -18.63 10.78
CA ASP A 144 0.13 -17.44 10.21
C ASP A 144 0.93 -16.13 10.21
N TYR A 145 2.21 -16.17 10.61
CA TYR A 145 2.98 -14.93 10.83
C TYR A 145 3.30 -14.16 9.55
N VAL A 146 3.25 -14.81 8.38
CA VAL A 146 3.52 -14.16 7.08
C VAL A 146 2.24 -13.59 6.43
N ASN A 147 1.07 -14.09 6.82
CA ASN A 147 -0.21 -13.71 6.21
C ASN A 147 -0.99 -12.63 7.00
N ASN A 148 -0.64 -12.38 8.26
CA ASN A 148 -1.34 -11.45 9.15
C ASN A 148 -0.55 -10.17 9.49
N LEU A 149 0.42 -9.81 8.65
CA LEU A 149 1.27 -8.64 8.90
C LEU A 149 0.51 -7.35 8.58
N ASN A 150 0.65 -6.37 9.45
CA ASN A 150 0.14 -5.03 9.18
C ASN A 150 0.84 -4.48 7.93
N PRO A 151 0.13 -3.79 7.02
CA PRO A 151 0.69 -3.27 5.76
C PRO A 151 1.90 -2.34 5.94
N ASN A 152 2.20 -1.92 7.18
CA ASN A 152 3.22 -0.94 7.57
C ASN A 152 4.45 -1.55 8.27
N GLN A 153 4.58 -2.88 8.36
CA GLN A 153 5.79 -3.51 8.91
C GLN A 153 6.82 -3.78 7.80
N PHE A 154 8.07 -3.35 8.01
CA PHE A 154 9.20 -3.76 7.19
C PHE A 154 9.65 -5.14 7.62
N ILE A 155 9.84 -6.03 6.66
CA ILE A 155 10.37 -7.37 6.91
C ILE A 155 11.46 -7.63 5.91
N VAL A 156 12.59 -8.08 6.41
CA VAL A 156 13.73 -8.53 5.63
C VAL A 156 14.01 -9.95 6.05
N ASN A 157 13.85 -10.89 5.12
CA ASN A 157 14.37 -12.25 5.30
C ASN A 157 15.57 -12.46 4.38
N GLY A 158 16.60 -13.11 4.89
CA GLY A 158 17.78 -13.49 4.12
C GLY A 158 18.61 -14.55 4.82
N GLU A 159 19.67 -14.98 4.14
CA GLU A 159 20.69 -15.86 4.68
C GLU A 159 21.87 -15.00 5.18
N LEU A 160 22.17 -15.16 6.47
CA LEU A 160 23.27 -14.51 7.16
C LEU A 160 24.49 -15.42 7.12
N GLN A 161 25.47 -15.08 6.30
CA GLN A 161 26.73 -15.80 6.21
C GLN A 161 27.54 -15.61 7.50
N VAL A 162 27.74 -16.70 8.26
CA VAL A 162 28.48 -16.72 9.52
C VAL A 162 29.39 -17.96 9.49
N PRO A 163 30.72 -17.80 9.47
CA PRO A 163 31.64 -18.92 9.38
C PRO A 163 31.37 -19.99 10.45
N ARG A 164 31.60 -21.26 10.11
CA ARG A 164 31.32 -22.38 11.02
C ARG A 164 32.01 -22.27 12.37
N ALA A 165 33.22 -21.71 12.41
CA ALA A 165 33.97 -21.48 13.63
C ALA A 165 33.29 -20.47 14.58
N GLU A 166 32.52 -19.52 14.03
CA GLU A 166 31.87 -18.43 14.77
C GLU A 166 30.39 -18.73 15.07
N ALA A 167 29.76 -19.62 14.30
CA ALA A 167 28.32 -19.90 14.37
C ALA A 167 27.80 -20.24 15.78
N ARG A 168 28.58 -20.98 16.58
CA ARG A 168 28.20 -21.30 17.97
C ARG A 168 28.20 -20.06 18.85
N SER A 169 29.23 -19.22 18.74
CA SER A 169 29.34 -17.97 19.51
C SER A 169 28.24 -17.00 19.12
N PHE A 170 28.01 -16.82 17.82
CA PHE A 170 26.96 -15.98 17.29
C PHE A 170 25.56 -16.39 17.81
N LYS A 171 25.24 -17.69 17.79
CA LYS A 171 23.97 -18.19 18.34
C LYS A 171 23.83 -17.92 19.84
N GLN A 172 24.92 -18.06 20.59
CA GLN A 172 24.90 -17.76 22.03
C GLN A 172 24.67 -16.25 22.28
N ASN A 173 25.35 -15.40 21.51
CA ASN A 173 25.14 -13.94 21.55
C ASN A 173 23.70 -13.56 21.21
N TYR A 174 23.09 -14.23 20.24
CA TYR A 174 21.67 -14.03 19.90
C TYR A 174 20.76 -14.36 21.07
N LEU A 175 20.96 -15.52 21.71
CA LEU A 175 20.17 -15.93 22.88
C LEU A 175 20.36 -15.00 24.09
N ASN A 176 21.53 -14.41 24.22
CA ASN A 176 21.86 -13.45 25.28
C ASN A 176 21.35 -12.03 24.98
N GLY A 177 20.79 -11.77 23.79
CA GLY A 177 20.31 -10.44 23.40
C GLY A 177 21.41 -9.47 22.96
N PHE A 178 22.58 -9.96 22.54
CA PHE A 178 23.66 -9.13 22.00
C PHE A 178 23.59 -8.95 20.47
N ILE A 179 22.64 -9.60 19.79
CA ILE A 179 22.47 -9.47 18.35
C ILE A 179 21.34 -8.49 18.05
N THR A 180 21.67 -7.34 17.48
CA THR A 180 20.73 -6.29 17.07
C THR A 180 20.64 -6.24 15.54
N ALA A 181 19.80 -5.33 15.03
CA ALA A 181 19.74 -5.02 13.61
C ALA A 181 19.66 -3.51 13.38
N GLU A 182 20.07 -3.12 12.17
CA GLU A 182 19.97 -1.79 11.61
C GLU A 182 19.32 -1.91 10.23
N LEU A 183 18.20 -1.22 10.00
CA LEU A 183 17.59 -1.09 8.68
C LEU A 183 17.78 0.33 8.17
N ILE A 184 18.26 0.47 6.94
CA ILE A 184 18.19 1.75 6.21
C ILE A 184 16.99 1.67 5.30
N VAL A 185 16.07 2.62 5.44
CA VAL A 185 14.81 2.65 4.73
C VAL A 185 14.72 3.94 3.91
N LYS A 186 14.32 3.81 2.65
CA LYS A 186 14.01 4.94 1.76
C LYS A 186 12.51 4.95 1.46
N PRO A 187 11.77 6.03 1.73
CA PRO A 187 10.40 6.17 1.24
C PRO A 187 10.42 6.18 -0.29
N ILE A 188 9.62 5.30 -0.91
CA ILE A 188 9.46 5.29 -2.37
C ILE A 188 8.12 5.92 -2.76
N SER A 189 7.10 5.73 -1.91
CA SER A 189 5.79 6.35 -2.06
C SER A 189 5.18 6.61 -0.68
N HIS A 190 4.06 7.35 -0.64
CA HIS A 190 3.29 7.54 0.60
C HIS A 190 2.85 6.20 1.23
N SER A 191 2.67 5.13 0.43
CA SER A 191 2.21 3.81 0.88
C SER A 191 3.32 2.76 0.95
N MET A 192 4.55 3.11 0.59
CA MET A 192 5.66 2.18 0.56
C MET A 192 6.98 2.85 0.91
N SER A 193 7.67 2.27 1.89
CA SER A 193 9.10 2.49 2.03
C SER A 193 9.85 1.20 1.73
N LEU A 194 11.02 1.36 1.14
CA LEU A 194 11.89 0.28 0.74
C LEU A 194 13.05 0.18 1.72
N VAL A 195 13.30 -1.02 2.22
CA VAL A 195 14.55 -1.28 2.93
C VAL A 195 15.68 -1.32 1.90
N THR A 196 16.64 -0.42 2.00
CA THR A 196 17.80 -0.32 1.10
C THR A 196 19.05 -0.97 1.69
N SER A 197 19.07 -1.18 3.00
CA SER A 197 20.11 -1.94 3.69
C SER A 197 19.54 -2.60 4.94
N ALA A 198 20.07 -3.77 5.29
CA ALA A 198 19.77 -4.43 6.55
C ALA A 198 21.05 -5.08 7.07
N ILE A 199 21.52 -4.57 8.20
CA ILE A 199 22.77 -4.99 8.86
C ILE A 199 22.40 -5.64 10.18
N ILE A 200 22.91 -6.84 10.41
CA ILE A 200 22.87 -7.51 11.71
C ILE A 200 24.15 -7.14 12.45
N VAL A 201 24.04 -6.72 13.70
CA VAL A 201 25.18 -6.29 14.52
C VAL A 201 25.30 -7.24 15.70
N ASP A 202 26.47 -7.84 15.87
CA ASP A 202 26.84 -8.55 17.10
C ASP A 202 27.58 -7.58 18.03
N GLU A 203 26.86 -7.03 19.00
CA GLU A 203 27.37 -5.99 19.91
C GLU A 203 28.49 -6.50 20.82
N SER A 204 28.67 -7.82 20.94
CA SER A 204 29.72 -8.40 21.81
C SER A 204 31.12 -8.27 21.22
N ASN A 205 31.23 -8.18 19.89
CA ASN A 205 32.50 -8.19 19.15
C ASN A 205 32.53 -7.14 18.02
N ASP A 206 31.49 -6.31 17.90
CA ASP A 206 31.31 -5.29 16.84
C ASP A 206 31.34 -5.89 15.41
N ASN A 207 30.98 -7.16 15.26
CA ASN A 207 30.86 -7.78 13.94
C ASN A 207 29.55 -7.33 13.27
N ARG A 208 29.66 -6.93 12.00
CA ARG A 208 28.53 -6.46 11.19
C ARG A 208 28.32 -7.34 9.97
N TYR A 209 27.10 -7.80 9.80
CA TYR A 209 26.73 -8.75 8.76
C TYR A 209 25.63 -8.15 7.88
N ASN A 210 25.91 -8.00 6.58
CA ASN A 210 24.97 -7.42 5.64
C ASN A 210 24.05 -8.49 5.04
N LEU A 211 22.74 -8.39 5.28
CA LEU A 211 21.75 -9.31 4.73
C LEU A 211 21.59 -9.23 3.22
N PHE A 212 21.94 -8.09 2.62
CA PHE A 212 21.85 -7.88 1.17
C PHE A 212 23.00 -8.56 0.41
N LYS A 213 23.91 -9.27 1.11
CA LYS A 213 24.77 -10.27 0.46
C LYS A 213 23.98 -11.47 -0.08
N SER A 214 22.78 -11.73 0.46
CA SER A 214 21.86 -12.69 -0.14
C SER A 214 21.33 -12.15 -1.47
N ARG A 215 21.35 -12.98 -2.52
CA ARG A 215 20.75 -12.64 -3.82
C ARG A 215 19.29 -12.21 -3.69
N PHE A 216 18.49 -12.99 -2.98
CA PHE A 216 17.06 -12.73 -2.82
C PHE A 216 16.76 -12.27 -1.40
N VAL A 217 16.33 -11.03 -1.28
CA VAL A 217 15.93 -10.42 -0.01
C VAL A 217 14.42 -10.28 -0.02
N TYR A 218 13.72 -11.00 0.86
CA TYR A 218 12.26 -10.89 0.95
C TYR A 218 11.90 -9.63 1.74
N MET A 219 11.22 -8.69 1.09
CA MET A 219 10.88 -7.36 1.62
C MET A 219 9.51 -7.30 2.31
N GLY A 220 8.86 -8.45 2.51
CA GLY A 220 7.46 -8.50 2.93
C GLY A 220 6.49 -8.24 1.77
N ASN A 221 5.19 -8.35 2.04
CA ASN A 221 4.13 -7.99 1.09
C ASN A 221 4.29 -8.61 -0.30
N ARG A 222 4.76 -9.87 -0.41
CA ARG A 222 4.97 -10.52 -1.71
C ARG A 222 6.00 -9.83 -2.62
N LEU A 223 6.91 -9.05 -2.04
CA LEU A 223 7.99 -8.38 -2.75
C LEU A 223 9.33 -9.04 -2.41
N ILE A 224 10.13 -9.35 -3.44
CA ILE A 224 11.51 -9.80 -3.32
C ILE A 224 12.42 -8.83 -4.05
N TYR A 225 13.55 -8.49 -3.46
CA TYR A 225 14.63 -7.77 -4.13
C TYR A 225 15.70 -8.77 -4.58
N ASP A 226 16.01 -8.80 -5.87
CA ASP A 226 17.11 -9.56 -6.46
C ASP A 226 18.32 -8.65 -6.58
N THR A 227 19.26 -8.78 -5.64
CA THR A 227 20.43 -7.91 -5.49
C THR A 227 21.42 -8.08 -6.65
N ASP A 228 21.49 -9.27 -7.26
CA ASP A 228 22.38 -9.55 -8.40
C ASP A 228 21.91 -8.83 -9.67
N ASN A 229 20.59 -8.81 -9.90
CA ASN A 229 19.99 -8.19 -11.08
C ASN A 229 19.50 -6.76 -10.82
N ASN A 230 19.51 -6.31 -9.56
CA ASN A 230 18.97 -5.02 -9.12
C ASN A 230 17.51 -4.79 -9.58
N VAL A 231 16.67 -5.80 -9.36
CA VAL A 231 15.24 -5.76 -9.71
C VAL A 231 14.37 -6.20 -8.54
N PHE A 232 13.15 -5.67 -8.48
CA PHE A 232 12.10 -6.18 -7.62
C PHE A 232 11.27 -7.22 -8.35
N TRP A 233 10.80 -8.21 -7.59
CA TRP A 233 9.95 -9.28 -8.05
C TRP A 233 8.67 -9.32 -7.22
N LEU A 234 7.54 -9.56 -7.89
CA LEU A 234 6.31 -9.95 -7.19
C LEU A 234 6.22 -11.46 -7.08
N THR A 235 6.01 -11.96 -5.87
CA THR A 235 5.93 -13.41 -5.60
C THR A 235 4.54 -14.00 -5.85
N PHE A 236 3.58 -13.16 -6.23
CA PHE A 236 2.27 -13.62 -6.68
C PHE A 236 2.14 -13.46 -8.19
N TYR A 237 1.36 -14.37 -8.76
CA TYR A 237 1.02 -14.33 -10.17
C TYR A 237 -0.40 -13.79 -10.30
N PRO A 238 -0.63 -12.76 -11.13
CA PRO A 238 -1.98 -12.33 -11.46
C PRO A 238 -2.78 -13.47 -12.11
N LYS A 239 -4.08 -13.26 -12.29
CA LYS A 239 -4.95 -14.19 -13.03
C LYS A 239 -4.38 -14.52 -14.41
N LYS A 240 -4.68 -15.72 -14.94
CA LYS A 240 -4.34 -16.11 -16.30
C LYS A 240 -4.98 -15.15 -17.32
N LEU A 241 -4.18 -14.59 -18.20
CA LEU A 241 -4.59 -13.65 -19.26
C LEU A 241 -3.97 -14.08 -20.59
N ASN A 242 -4.58 -13.72 -21.71
CA ASN A 242 -3.91 -13.79 -23.00
C ASN A 242 -2.90 -12.64 -23.12
N TRP A 243 -2.02 -12.66 -24.12
CA TRP A 243 -0.94 -11.68 -24.22
C TRP A 243 -1.42 -10.21 -24.25
N ASP A 244 -2.46 -9.89 -25.02
CA ASP A 244 -3.04 -8.53 -25.05
C ASP A 244 -3.56 -8.10 -23.67
N GLY A 245 -4.22 -9.01 -22.95
CA GLY A 245 -4.66 -8.79 -21.58
C GLY A 245 -3.50 -8.58 -20.61
N VAL A 246 -2.39 -9.32 -20.77
CA VAL A 246 -1.17 -9.13 -19.97
C VAL A 246 -0.59 -7.74 -20.22
N ASN A 247 -0.41 -7.33 -21.47
CA ASN A 247 0.12 -6.00 -21.81
C ASN A 247 -0.72 -4.88 -21.21
N LYS A 248 -2.05 -4.93 -21.37
CA LYS A 248 -2.96 -3.96 -20.76
C LYS A 248 -2.85 -3.96 -19.24
N TYR A 249 -2.78 -5.14 -18.63
CA TYR A 249 -2.62 -5.27 -17.19
C TYR A 249 -1.31 -4.61 -16.74
N VAL A 250 -0.18 -4.98 -17.33
CA VAL A 250 1.16 -4.51 -16.95
C VAL A 250 1.31 -3.00 -17.12
N ASN A 251 0.86 -2.44 -18.25
CA ASN A 251 0.94 -1.00 -18.52
C ASN A 251 0.20 -0.16 -17.47
N ASN A 252 -0.90 -0.70 -16.94
CA ASN A 252 -1.72 -0.02 -15.94
C ASN A 252 -1.46 -0.53 -14.51
N PHE A 253 -0.56 -1.50 -14.34
CA PHE A 253 -0.33 -2.12 -13.05
C PHE A 253 0.46 -1.20 -12.12
N ASN A 254 -0.14 -0.92 -10.97
CA ASN A 254 0.44 -0.14 -9.89
C ASN A 254 0.44 -0.98 -8.62
N TYR A 255 1.62 -1.28 -8.08
CA TYR A 255 1.77 -2.03 -6.84
C TYR A 255 2.35 -1.13 -5.75
N LYS A 256 1.51 -0.75 -4.78
CA LYS A 256 1.89 0.14 -3.66
C LYS A 256 2.53 1.46 -4.12
N GLY A 257 2.02 2.03 -5.20
CA GLY A 257 2.55 3.23 -5.85
C GLY A 257 3.55 2.90 -6.96
N ILE A 258 4.27 1.78 -6.92
CA ILE A 258 5.29 1.49 -7.93
C ILE A 258 4.61 1.20 -9.27
N LYS A 259 4.93 2.01 -10.29
CA LYS A 259 4.59 1.82 -11.71
C LYS A 259 5.82 1.34 -12.49
N GLY A 260 5.63 1.03 -13.78
CA GLY A 260 6.71 0.57 -14.65
C GLY A 260 7.12 -0.87 -14.36
N TRP A 261 6.17 -1.68 -13.88
CA TRP A 261 6.36 -3.12 -13.85
C TRP A 261 6.43 -3.65 -15.26
N GLU A 262 7.24 -4.68 -15.44
CA GLU A 262 7.52 -5.27 -16.74
C GLU A 262 7.38 -6.79 -16.66
N ILE A 263 7.01 -7.37 -17.79
CA ILE A 263 6.96 -8.83 -17.97
C ILE A 263 8.39 -9.32 -18.06
N SER A 264 8.74 -10.28 -17.21
CA SER A 264 10.09 -10.81 -17.16
C SER A 264 10.50 -11.54 -18.44
N THR A 265 11.76 -11.43 -18.80
CA THR A 265 12.38 -12.18 -19.89
C THR A 265 12.55 -13.64 -19.50
N PHE A 266 12.73 -14.52 -20.49
CA PHE A 266 13.02 -15.93 -20.29
C PHE A 266 14.21 -16.14 -19.33
N ASN A 267 15.31 -15.40 -19.55
CA ASN A 267 16.51 -15.53 -18.73
C ASN A 267 16.29 -15.09 -17.28
N GLN A 268 15.50 -14.04 -17.06
CA GLN A 268 15.20 -13.60 -15.70
C GLN A 268 14.31 -14.62 -14.96
N ILE A 269 13.26 -15.17 -15.58
CA ILE A 269 12.45 -16.22 -14.92
C ILE A 269 13.30 -17.48 -14.66
N LYS A 270 14.16 -17.86 -15.61
CA LYS A 270 15.09 -18.99 -15.45
C LYS A 270 16.04 -18.79 -14.27
N SER A 271 16.65 -17.61 -14.14
CA SER A 271 17.62 -17.33 -13.07
C SER A 271 16.97 -17.32 -11.68
N VAL A 272 15.67 -17.04 -11.59
CA VAL A 272 14.89 -17.05 -10.36
C VAL A 272 14.47 -18.47 -9.94
N LYS A 273 14.15 -19.33 -10.91
CA LYS A 273 13.78 -20.74 -10.66
C LYS A 273 14.84 -21.52 -9.88
N GLU A 274 16.11 -21.29 -10.20
CA GLU A 274 17.22 -22.11 -9.68
C GLU A 274 17.39 -22.06 -8.15
N LYS A 275 16.69 -21.15 -7.45
CA LYS A 275 16.80 -20.96 -5.99
C LYS A 275 15.52 -21.26 -5.19
N ASN A 276 14.53 -21.93 -5.77
CA ASN A 276 13.29 -22.41 -5.09
C ASN A 276 12.42 -21.37 -4.35
N ASN A 277 12.73 -20.07 -4.42
CA ASN A 277 11.99 -19.03 -3.70
C ASN A 277 10.62 -18.69 -4.32
N PHE A 278 10.37 -19.17 -5.53
CA PHE A 278 9.13 -18.94 -6.25
C PHE A 278 8.44 -20.27 -6.49
N ASN A 279 7.21 -20.41 -5.96
CA ASN A 279 6.39 -21.59 -6.20
C ASN A 279 5.78 -21.50 -7.60
N PHE A 280 6.58 -21.81 -8.61
CA PHE A 280 6.13 -21.81 -10.01
C PHE A 280 5.13 -22.94 -10.29
N GLY A 281 5.30 -24.11 -9.66
CA GLY A 281 4.47 -25.29 -9.93
C GLY A 281 4.57 -25.79 -11.38
N SER A 282 3.52 -26.44 -11.88
CA SER A 282 3.40 -26.92 -13.27
C SER A 282 2.93 -25.86 -14.27
N ARG A 283 3.07 -24.58 -13.96
CA ARG A 283 2.46 -23.47 -14.71
C ARG A 283 3.36 -22.97 -15.85
N TYR A 284 2.74 -22.53 -16.94
CA TYR A 284 3.39 -21.76 -18.00
C TYR A 284 3.35 -20.27 -17.67
N PHE A 285 4.42 -19.57 -18.02
CA PHE A 285 4.59 -18.14 -17.85
C PHE A 285 4.91 -17.49 -19.18
N TYR A 286 4.16 -16.45 -19.52
CA TYR A 286 4.55 -15.52 -20.57
C TYR A 286 5.88 -14.87 -20.22
N THR A 287 6.74 -14.77 -21.23
CA THR A 287 7.97 -13.98 -21.16
C THR A 287 7.91 -12.84 -22.17
N SER A 288 8.63 -11.76 -21.90
CA SER A 288 8.85 -10.69 -22.88
C SER A 288 9.83 -11.09 -24.00
N THR A 289 10.47 -12.25 -23.90
CA THR A 289 11.45 -12.73 -24.88
C THR A 289 10.76 -13.32 -26.11
N LEU A 290 11.25 -12.94 -27.29
CA LEU A 290 10.80 -13.46 -28.57
C LEU A 290 11.77 -14.54 -29.07
N ASP A 291 11.23 -15.57 -29.70
CA ASP A 291 12.00 -16.60 -30.41
C ASP A 291 12.48 -16.07 -31.78
N LYS A 292 13.23 -16.90 -32.51
CA LYS A 292 13.76 -16.55 -33.84
C LYS A 292 12.68 -16.29 -34.91
N ARG A 293 11.42 -16.68 -34.64
CA ARG A 293 10.25 -16.49 -35.50
C ARG A 293 9.37 -15.35 -34.99
N ASN A 294 9.87 -14.52 -34.08
CA ASN A 294 9.15 -13.40 -33.48
C ASN A 294 7.91 -13.81 -32.67
N ARG A 295 7.89 -15.05 -32.16
CA ARG A 295 6.83 -15.56 -31.28
C ARG A 295 7.28 -15.47 -29.83
N ARG A 296 6.35 -15.22 -28.91
CA ARG A 296 6.69 -15.10 -27.49
C ARG A 296 7.01 -16.47 -26.91
N ILE A 297 8.11 -16.52 -26.16
CA ILE A 297 8.47 -17.73 -25.44
C ILE A 297 7.56 -17.84 -24.22
N GLN A 298 6.80 -18.92 -24.13
CA GLN A 298 6.21 -19.36 -22.88
C GLN A 298 7.20 -20.27 -22.16
N TYR A 299 7.41 -20.05 -20.87
CA TYR A 299 8.31 -20.86 -20.07
C TYR A 299 7.55 -21.58 -18.97
N GLN A 300 7.69 -22.90 -18.91
CA GLN A 300 7.24 -23.70 -17.78
C GLN A 300 8.45 -24.06 -16.91
N PRO A 301 8.64 -23.44 -15.74
CA PRO A 301 9.81 -23.70 -14.91
C PRO A 301 9.95 -25.18 -14.53
N SER A 302 8.88 -25.95 -14.39
CA SER A 302 8.98 -27.39 -14.07
C SER A 302 9.40 -28.27 -15.25
N SER A 303 9.42 -27.75 -16.48
CA SER A 303 9.84 -28.51 -17.66
C SER A 303 10.96 -27.79 -18.43
N ARG A 304 11.61 -28.49 -19.35
CA ARG A 304 12.55 -27.86 -20.30
C ARG A 304 11.82 -27.33 -21.54
N TYR A 305 10.48 -27.42 -21.57
CA TYR A 305 9.69 -27.07 -22.74
C TYR A 305 9.40 -25.58 -22.78
N THR A 306 9.57 -25.03 -23.97
CA THR A 306 9.10 -23.71 -24.34
C THR A 306 8.03 -23.89 -25.39
N ASP A 307 6.83 -23.36 -25.14
CA ASP A 307 5.81 -23.23 -26.18
C ASP A 307 5.82 -21.78 -26.71
N ALA A 308 5.18 -21.56 -27.85
CA ALA A 308 5.07 -20.28 -28.50
C ALA A 308 3.71 -20.15 -29.19
N ASP A 309 2.70 -19.79 -28.40
CA ASP A 309 1.39 -19.31 -28.85
C ASP A 309 0.95 -18.11 -28.00
N ASP A 310 0.30 -17.13 -28.63
CA ASP A 310 -0.24 -15.92 -27.97
C ASP A 310 -1.76 -16.06 -27.68
N SER A 311 -2.39 -17.15 -28.17
CA SER A 311 -3.83 -17.40 -28.00
C SER A 311 -4.20 -17.91 -26.61
N ASP A 312 -3.26 -18.55 -25.91
CA ASP A 312 -3.49 -19.18 -24.62
C ASP A 312 -3.56 -18.19 -23.45
N ARG A 313 -4.26 -18.60 -22.39
CA ARG A 313 -4.31 -17.84 -21.14
C ARG A 313 -3.29 -18.38 -20.16
N GLU A 314 -2.21 -17.63 -19.96
CA GLU A 314 -1.12 -18.04 -19.09
C GLU A 314 -0.80 -17.04 -17.97
N TYR A 315 0.01 -17.51 -17.03
CA TYR A 315 0.54 -16.67 -15.96
C TYR A 315 1.66 -15.79 -16.50
N PHE A 316 2.06 -14.81 -15.72
CA PHE A 316 3.21 -13.97 -16.01
C PHE A 316 3.85 -13.53 -14.70
N LEU A 317 5.16 -13.28 -14.75
CA LEU A 317 5.92 -12.77 -13.63
C LEU A 317 6.25 -11.31 -13.89
N LEU A 318 6.00 -10.49 -12.87
CA LEU A 318 6.29 -9.06 -12.91
C LEU A 318 7.59 -8.79 -12.19
N HIS A 319 8.40 -7.94 -12.83
CA HIS A 319 9.57 -7.37 -12.21
C HIS A 319 9.62 -5.85 -12.43
N ASN A 320 10.41 -5.16 -11.62
CA ASN A 320 10.63 -3.73 -11.77
C ASN A 320 12.11 -3.43 -11.56
N SER A 321 12.78 -2.88 -12.58
CA SER A 321 14.17 -2.44 -12.45
C SER A 321 14.24 -1.02 -11.90
N MET A 322 14.92 -0.83 -10.78
CA MET A 322 15.16 0.52 -10.23
C MET A 322 16.06 1.37 -11.15
N GLN A 323 16.87 0.72 -11.99
CA GLN A 323 17.86 1.39 -12.83
C GLN A 323 17.25 2.18 -13.99
N HIS A 324 16.15 1.70 -14.58
CA HIS A 324 15.58 2.35 -15.76
C HIS A 324 14.77 3.61 -15.48
N LYS A 325 14.47 3.95 -14.20
CA LYS A 325 13.62 5.10 -13.86
C LYS A 325 14.03 5.86 -12.59
N LYS A 326 15.34 5.96 -12.29
CA LYS A 326 15.83 6.81 -11.18
C LYS A 326 15.37 8.28 -11.29
N ASN A 327 15.02 8.75 -12.50
CA ASN A 327 14.54 10.11 -12.77
C ASN A 327 13.00 10.24 -12.88
N GLU A 328 12.24 9.15 -12.73
CA GLU A 328 10.77 9.15 -12.83
C GLU A 328 10.10 8.44 -11.65
N ILE A 329 10.73 8.46 -10.47
CA ILE A 329 10.00 8.15 -9.22
C ILE A 329 9.12 9.38 -8.95
N ASN A 330 8.04 9.52 -9.72
CA ASN A 330 7.07 10.56 -9.54
C ASN A 330 6.27 10.23 -8.28
N ILE A 331 6.72 10.75 -7.13
CA ILE A 331 6.09 10.66 -5.80
C ILE A 331 4.56 10.89 -5.79
N PHE A 332 4.01 11.49 -6.85
CA PHE A 332 2.60 11.47 -7.21
C PHE A 332 2.08 10.11 -7.74
N MET A 333 2.50 9.00 -7.10
CA MET A 333 2.31 7.64 -7.62
C MET A 333 0.89 7.09 -7.44
N ASN A 334 0.19 7.56 -6.41
CA ASN A 334 -1.27 7.48 -6.40
C ASN A 334 -1.77 8.67 -7.17
N ARG A 335 -2.63 8.43 -8.16
CA ARG A 335 -3.29 9.55 -8.82
C ARG A 335 -4.02 10.42 -7.81
N PHE A 336 -4.64 9.80 -6.81
CA PHE A 336 -5.50 10.45 -5.84
C PHE A 336 -4.87 10.44 -4.43
N PHE A 337 -4.65 11.62 -3.86
CA PHE A 337 -4.20 11.83 -2.49
C PHE A 337 -5.31 12.44 -1.66
N GLU A 338 -5.87 11.71 -0.70
CA GLU A 338 -6.86 12.28 0.22
C GLU A 338 -6.22 13.42 1.01
N LEU A 339 -6.76 14.62 0.84
CA LEU A 339 -6.34 15.79 1.61
C LEU A 339 -7.13 15.86 2.93
N ASN A 340 -8.42 15.52 2.87
CA ASN A 340 -9.31 15.35 4.00
C ASN A 340 -10.53 14.48 3.59
N GLU A 341 -11.55 14.40 4.45
CA GLU A 341 -12.77 13.60 4.20
C GLU A 341 -13.61 14.04 2.99
N ASP A 342 -13.38 15.25 2.48
CA ASP A 342 -14.14 15.84 1.38
C ASP A 342 -13.29 16.03 0.12
N LEU A 343 -11.96 16.12 0.25
CA LEU A 343 -11.04 16.57 -0.80
C LEU A 343 -9.99 15.54 -1.13
N VAL A 344 -9.70 15.43 -2.42
CA VAL A 344 -8.64 14.58 -2.96
C VAL A 344 -7.84 15.33 -4.02
N PHE A 345 -6.52 15.28 -3.93
CA PHE A 345 -5.63 15.83 -4.94
C PHE A 345 -5.38 14.78 -6.03
N ASP A 346 -5.82 15.09 -7.25
CA ASP A 346 -5.52 14.36 -8.48
C ASP A 346 -4.20 14.86 -9.04
N ALA A 347 -3.14 14.11 -8.78
CA ALA A 347 -1.79 14.50 -9.16
C ALA A 347 -1.44 14.23 -10.64
N GLU A 348 -2.29 13.48 -11.37
CA GLU A 348 -2.13 13.34 -12.83
C GLU A 348 -2.55 14.64 -13.53
N ASN A 349 -3.71 15.17 -13.13
CA ASN A 349 -4.23 16.43 -13.68
C ASN A 349 -3.77 17.68 -12.91
N LYS A 350 -3.13 17.48 -11.75
CA LYS A 350 -2.76 18.53 -10.80
C LYS A 350 -3.97 19.34 -10.32
N LEU A 351 -5.05 18.65 -9.99
CA LEU A 351 -6.33 19.25 -9.61
C LEU A 351 -6.76 18.80 -8.22
N ILE A 352 -7.46 19.65 -7.47
CA ILE A 352 -8.11 19.24 -6.22
C ILE A 352 -9.60 18.99 -6.49
N TRP A 353 -10.07 17.81 -6.13
CA TRP A 353 -11.44 17.37 -6.36
C TRP A 353 -12.21 17.24 -5.05
N PHE A 354 -13.50 17.54 -5.12
CA PHE A 354 -14.44 17.00 -4.15
C PHE A 354 -14.71 15.51 -4.40
N ILE A 355 -14.64 14.73 -3.32
CA ILE A 355 -14.85 13.28 -3.34
C ILE A 355 -16.34 12.91 -3.50
N LYS A 356 -17.24 13.83 -3.15
CA LYS A 356 -18.70 13.71 -3.21
C LYS A 356 -19.30 15.02 -3.75
N PRO A 357 -20.59 15.07 -4.14
CA PRO A 357 -21.21 16.34 -4.53
C PRO A 357 -21.08 17.37 -3.41
N ILE A 358 -20.73 18.61 -3.76
CA ILE A 358 -20.57 19.71 -2.78
C ILE A 358 -21.87 19.91 -1.98
N THR A 359 -23.01 19.61 -2.60
CA THR A 359 -24.34 19.79 -2.03
C THR A 359 -25.28 18.69 -2.51
N LYS A 360 -26.26 18.35 -1.66
CA LYS A 360 -27.34 17.41 -2.00
C LYS A 360 -28.40 18.03 -2.90
N LYS A 361 -28.42 19.36 -3.04
CA LYS A 361 -29.36 20.08 -3.90
C LYS A 361 -28.93 19.98 -5.36
N LYS A 362 -29.90 19.83 -6.24
CA LYS A 362 -29.74 19.89 -7.69
C LYS A 362 -29.94 21.31 -8.20
N TYR A 363 -29.15 21.71 -9.19
CA TYR A 363 -29.09 23.07 -9.75
C TYR A 363 -29.23 23.00 -11.25
N THR A 364 -29.75 24.03 -11.91
CA THR A 364 -29.54 24.19 -13.36
C THR A 364 -28.10 24.59 -13.64
N TYR A 365 -27.63 24.47 -14.88
CA TYR A 365 -26.24 24.81 -15.22
C TYR A 365 -25.83 26.22 -14.77
N LEU A 366 -26.68 27.23 -15.04
CA LEU A 366 -26.42 28.63 -14.66
C LEU A 366 -26.36 28.81 -13.15
N GLU A 367 -27.23 28.11 -12.41
CA GLU A 367 -27.19 28.13 -10.95
C GLU A 367 -25.91 27.44 -10.43
N SER A 368 -25.49 26.31 -11.04
CA SER A 368 -24.27 25.59 -10.68
C SER A 368 -23.02 26.42 -10.91
N GLU A 369 -22.91 27.10 -12.06
CA GLU A 369 -21.77 27.94 -12.40
C GLU A 369 -21.65 29.13 -11.45
N LYS A 370 -22.78 29.78 -11.13
CA LYS A 370 -22.79 30.86 -10.14
C LYS A 370 -22.40 30.34 -8.76
N PHE A 371 -23.03 29.25 -8.32
CA PHE A 371 -22.76 28.63 -7.02
C PHE A 371 -21.28 28.32 -6.85
N ILE A 372 -20.66 27.67 -7.84
CA ILE A 372 -19.28 27.20 -7.70
C ILE A 372 -18.24 28.33 -7.74
N LYS A 373 -18.49 29.41 -8.50
CA LYS A 373 -17.62 30.59 -8.53
C LYS A 373 -17.60 31.36 -7.21
N GLU A 374 -18.73 31.36 -6.50
CA GLU A 374 -18.89 32.00 -5.20
C GLU A 374 -18.51 31.07 -4.03
N PHE A 375 -18.34 29.78 -4.31
CA PHE A 375 -18.08 28.76 -3.30
C PHE A 375 -16.69 28.93 -2.66
N ASN A 376 -16.65 28.87 -1.33
CA ASN A 376 -15.44 28.93 -0.54
C ASN A 376 -15.49 27.80 0.50
N TYR A 377 -14.47 26.94 0.50
CA TYR A 377 -14.37 25.79 1.39
C TYR A 377 -13.03 25.82 2.11
N GLN A 378 -13.04 25.91 3.44
CA GLN A 378 -11.81 25.99 4.26
C GLN A 378 -10.82 27.07 3.78
N ASN A 379 -11.33 28.23 3.35
CA ASN A 379 -10.58 29.35 2.75
C ASN A 379 -10.01 29.09 1.34
N LEU A 380 -10.29 27.93 0.74
CA LEU A 380 -9.98 27.63 -0.66
C LEU A 380 -11.05 28.26 -1.57
N LYS A 381 -10.60 29.10 -2.51
CA LYS A 381 -11.42 29.80 -3.52
C LYS A 381 -10.94 29.45 -4.92
N GLY A 382 -11.79 29.68 -5.92
CA GLY A 382 -11.45 29.43 -7.33
C GLY A 382 -11.95 28.10 -7.87
N TRP A 383 -12.92 27.48 -7.19
CA TRP A 383 -13.59 26.27 -7.65
C TRP A 383 -14.31 26.50 -8.98
N ARG A 384 -14.31 25.47 -9.83
CA ARG A 384 -15.00 25.46 -11.12
C ARG A 384 -15.66 24.12 -11.38
N LEU A 385 -16.57 24.11 -12.37
CA LEU A 385 -17.08 22.87 -12.92
C LEU A 385 -15.96 22.14 -13.68
N PRO A 386 -15.79 20.83 -13.50
CA PRO A 386 -14.83 20.05 -14.25
C PRO A 386 -15.18 20.01 -15.75
N THR A 387 -14.21 19.74 -16.59
CA THR A 387 -14.44 19.41 -18.00
C THR A 387 -14.89 17.95 -18.13
N TYR A 388 -15.44 17.59 -19.29
CA TYR A 388 -15.83 16.21 -19.59
C TYR A 388 -14.65 15.24 -19.52
N GLU A 389 -13.49 15.60 -20.09
CA GLU A 389 -12.32 14.73 -20.08
C GLU A 389 -11.71 14.59 -18.67
N GLU A 390 -11.76 15.66 -17.86
CA GLU A 390 -11.38 15.59 -16.44
C GLU A 390 -12.24 14.56 -15.70
N PHE A 391 -13.58 14.63 -15.81
CA PHE A 391 -14.47 13.63 -15.19
C PHE A 391 -14.25 12.22 -15.73
N LYS A 392 -14.17 12.07 -17.05
CA LYS A 392 -13.99 10.78 -17.72
C LYS A 392 -12.69 10.11 -17.28
N SER A 393 -11.64 10.90 -17.07
CA SER A 393 -10.36 10.39 -16.59
C SER A 393 -10.44 9.80 -15.17
N LEU A 394 -11.42 10.18 -14.34
CA LEU A 394 -11.63 9.58 -13.01
C LEU A 394 -12.13 8.11 -13.09
N TYR A 395 -12.77 7.72 -14.20
CA TYR A 395 -13.51 6.46 -14.35
C TYR A 395 -13.06 5.61 -15.54
N ASP A 396 -11.84 5.80 -16.08
CA ASP A 396 -11.30 4.93 -17.13
C ASP A 396 -11.02 3.50 -16.63
N TYR A 397 -12.06 2.65 -16.61
CA TYR A 397 -12.06 1.26 -16.10
C TYR A 397 -10.97 0.35 -16.69
N SER A 398 -10.24 0.79 -17.71
CA SER A 398 -9.04 0.10 -18.19
C SER A 398 -7.86 0.19 -17.20
N ILE A 399 -7.90 1.12 -16.22
CA ILE A 399 -6.88 1.35 -15.21
C ILE A 399 -7.24 0.59 -13.90
N PRO A 400 -6.42 -0.40 -13.44
CA PRO A 400 -6.58 -1.05 -12.15
C PRO A 400 -6.49 -0.05 -11.00
N GLY A 401 -7.44 -0.12 -10.06
CA GLY A 401 -7.43 0.73 -8.86
C GLY A 401 -8.17 2.06 -9.00
N ILE A 402 -9.05 2.22 -10.01
CA ILE A 402 -10.03 3.31 -9.99
C ILE A 402 -10.74 3.33 -8.66
N SER A 403 -10.62 4.47 -8.04
CA SER A 403 -10.77 4.58 -6.62
C SER A 403 -12.23 4.54 -6.24
N SER A 404 -12.57 3.66 -5.28
CA SER A 404 -13.79 3.77 -4.50
C SER A 404 -13.87 5.06 -3.68
N ILE A 405 -12.85 5.94 -3.75
CA ILE A 405 -12.87 7.27 -3.15
C ILE A 405 -14.08 8.05 -3.66
N PHE A 406 -14.28 8.16 -4.97
CA PHE A 406 -15.33 9.04 -5.50
C PHE A 406 -16.73 8.43 -5.34
N ASP A 407 -17.50 8.94 -4.37
CA ASP A 407 -18.89 8.57 -4.12
C ASP A 407 -19.86 9.44 -4.92
N PHE A 408 -19.72 9.38 -6.24
CA PHE A 408 -20.63 10.08 -7.15
C PHE A 408 -21.90 9.27 -7.41
N GLY A 409 -21.87 7.95 -7.17
CA GLY A 409 -22.97 7.04 -7.44
C GLY A 409 -23.46 7.11 -8.89
N ASP A 410 -24.74 6.84 -9.08
CA ASP A 410 -25.39 6.80 -10.39
C ASP A 410 -26.09 8.14 -10.74
N ARG A 411 -25.36 9.25 -10.61
CA ARG A 411 -25.88 10.62 -10.74
C ARG A 411 -25.29 11.32 -11.97
N TYR A 412 -26.01 12.32 -12.48
CA TYR A 412 -25.49 13.24 -13.49
C TYR A 412 -24.84 14.46 -12.83
N PHE A 413 -23.77 14.93 -13.46
CA PHE A 413 -22.98 16.08 -13.05
C PHE A 413 -22.78 17.00 -14.24
N TYR A 414 -22.87 18.32 -14.01
CA TYR A 414 -22.53 19.28 -15.04
C TYR A 414 -21.03 19.32 -15.28
N THR A 415 -20.66 19.44 -16.55
CA THR A 415 -19.32 19.76 -16.99
C THR A 415 -19.29 21.16 -17.61
N SER A 416 -18.13 21.79 -17.63
CA SER A 416 -17.93 23.06 -18.34
C SER A 416 -17.82 22.89 -19.86
N THR A 417 -17.73 21.64 -20.36
CA THR A 417 -17.54 21.32 -21.78
C THR A 417 -18.83 21.49 -22.59
N LEU A 418 -18.68 22.04 -23.80
CA LEU A 418 -19.74 22.15 -24.81
C LEU A 418 -19.58 21.06 -25.88
N ASP A 419 -20.69 20.53 -26.38
CA ASP A 419 -20.70 19.66 -27.56
C ASP A 419 -20.59 20.47 -28.88
N SER A 420 -20.59 19.78 -30.01
CA SER A 420 -20.51 20.41 -31.35
C SER A 420 -21.73 21.26 -31.71
N ARG A 421 -22.80 21.24 -30.91
CA ARG A 421 -24.01 22.03 -31.06
C ARG A 421 -24.13 23.12 -30.00
N ASN A 422 -23.05 23.41 -29.26
CA ASN A 422 -23.03 24.38 -28.15
C ASN A 422 -23.97 24.03 -26.99
N ARG A 423 -24.21 22.74 -26.75
CA ARG A 423 -24.97 22.28 -25.57
C ARG A 423 -24.01 21.82 -24.50
N ARG A 424 -24.34 22.04 -23.21
CA ARG A 424 -23.50 21.60 -22.10
C ARG A 424 -23.55 20.09 -21.97
N ILE A 425 -22.38 19.48 -21.82
CA ILE A 425 -22.26 18.04 -21.63
C ILE A 425 -22.49 17.72 -20.15
N GLN A 426 -23.38 16.77 -19.88
CA GLN A 426 -23.51 16.15 -18.57
C GLN A 426 -22.71 14.84 -18.51
N TYR A 427 -22.10 14.56 -17.36
CA TYR A 427 -21.33 13.33 -17.12
C TYR A 427 -22.03 12.42 -16.10
N ARG A 428 -22.08 11.12 -16.40
CA ARG A 428 -22.60 10.07 -15.49
C ARG A 428 -21.65 8.88 -15.48
N PRO A 429 -21.04 8.51 -14.34
CA PRO A 429 -20.00 7.47 -14.29
C PRO A 429 -20.42 6.10 -14.84
N SER A 430 -21.69 5.72 -14.64
CA SER A 430 -22.25 4.42 -15.06
C SER A 430 -22.62 4.35 -16.55
N SER A 431 -22.66 5.50 -17.23
CA SER A 431 -23.21 5.61 -18.58
C SER A 431 -22.17 6.18 -19.53
N ARG A 432 -22.03 5.56 -20.70
CA ARG A 432 -21.27 6.15 -21.81
C ARG A 432 -22.04 7.28 -22.51
N TYR A 433 -23.30 7.50 -22.14
CA TYR A 433 -24.15 8.51 -22.75
C TYR A 433 -24.04 9.84 -22.03
N THR A 434 -23.74 10.88 -22.80
CA THR A 434 -23.86 12.28 -22.43
C THR A 434 -25.28 12.73 -22.75
N ASP A 435 -26.02 13.21 -21.76
CA ASP A 435 -27.19 14.05 -22.04
C ASP A 435 -26.75 15.50 -22.20
N ALA A 436 -27.49 16.25 -23.00
CA ALA A 436 -27.18 17.61 -23.36
C ALA A 436 -28.47 18.44 -23.35
N ASP A 437 -28.93 18.77 -22.14
CA ASP A 437 -29.99 19.72 -21.84
C ASP A 437 -29.57 20.63 -20.67
N ASP A 438 -29.80 21.94 -20.86
CA ASP A 438 -29.49 22.99 -19.88
C ASP A 438 -30.64 23.22 -18.89
N SER A 439 -31.82 22.64 -19.15
CA SER A 439 -33.03 22.81 -18.34
C SER A 439 -33.13 21.83 -17.16
N ASP A 440 -32.40 20.72 -17.21
CA ASP A 440 -32.37 19.74 -16.13
C ASP A 440 -31.71 20.30 -14.87
N ARG A 441 -31.92 19.61 -13.74
CA ARG A 441 -31.29 19.98 -12.47
C ARG A 441 -30.39 18.87 -12.01
N GLU A 442 -29.10 19.14 -11.91
CA GLU A 442 -28.08 18.16 -11.58
C GLU A 442 -27.16 18.54 -10.43
N TYR A 443 -26.36 17.57 -9.99
CA TYR A 443 -25.44 17.74 -8.87
C TYR A 443 -24.19 18.51 -9.28
N VAL A 444 -23.62 19.22 -8.31
CA VAL A 444 -22.38 19.99 -8.50
C VAL A 444 -21.23 19.29 -7.79
N VAL A 445 -20.20 18.97 -8.55
CA VAL A 445 -18.87 18.61 -8.05
C VAL A 445 -17.93 19.72 -8.48
N GLY A 446 -17.06 20.13 -7.57
CA GLY A 446 -16.06 21.13 -7.87
C GLY A 446 -14.68 20.55 -8.03
N VAL A 447 -13.94 21.18 -8.93
CA VAL A 447 -12.51 21.00 -9.08
C VAL A 447 -11.82 22.34 -9.00
N MET A 448 -10.60 22.36 -8.49
CA MET A 448 -9.72 23.53 -8.49
C MET A 448 -8.45 23.20 -9.26
#